data_AF-A0A430QY14-F1
#
_entry.id   AF-A0A430QY14-F1
#
_cell.length_a   1.000
_cell.length_b   1.000
_cell.length_c   1.000
_cell.angle_alpha   90.00
_cell.angle_beta   90.00
_cell.angle_gamma   90.00
#
_symmetry.space_group_name_H-M   'P 1'
#
loop_
_entity.id
_entity.type
_entity.pdbx_description
1 polymer ?
#
loop_
_entity_poly.entity_id
_entity_poly.type
_entity_poly.pdbx_seq_one_letter_code
_entity_poly.pdbx_strand_id
1 'polypeptide(L)'
;MRAVSLVPSGTLMLRALGVEPVGVSHSCPNPHGVPVVTEGLIPKGLPQGEIDRRVREAYQRGLPLYRIRGEILASLEPELLVTQGVCEVCAVTPGEVAGALPLLAQRPKVVELTGVRLGDLFADLRHLAREAGVEERGRRLEEELRNQLACLPPPPKVRPRVVFLEWLDPPYLGGHWVPEMVALAGGEYLGPAPGEASRRVPPETLPEAEVVLLSFCGYSLEEAEQAVTSYLDAGGPLASYLEERRTYILDAAPFQALTHRVVEGIHLLAGILRGEAAPGDLVKPL
;
A
#
# COMPACT_ATOMS: atom_id res chain seq x y z
N MET A 1 19.77 5.87 16.81
CA MET A 1 19.43 4.54 16.27
C MET A 1 19.54 4.58 14.77
N ARG A 2 20.26 3.62 14.18
CA ARG A 2 20.42 3.42 12.73
C ARG A 2 19.33 2.47 12.22
N ALA A 3 18.18 3.03 11.88
CA ALA A 3 17.08 2.28 11.31
C ALA A 3 17.23 2.17 9.79
N VAL A 4 17.08 0.97 9.24
CA VAL A 4 17.00 0.72 7.79
C VAL A 4 15.63 0.14 7.49
N SER A 5 14.96 0.65 6.46
CA SER A 5 13.68 0.11 6.00
C SER A 5 13.83 -0.56 4.64
N LEU A 6 13.37 -1.80 4.54
CA LEU A 6 13.35 -2.57 3.29
C LEU A 6 12.05 -2.37 2.51
N VAL A 7 11.10 -1.57 3.05
CA VAL A 7 9.74 -1.43 2.53
C VAL A 7 9.22 0.02 2.66
N PRO A 8 8.35 0.50 1.75
CA PRO A 8 7.76 1.84 1.85
C PRO A 8 6.97 2.07 3.14
N SER A 9 6.17 1.10 3.58
CA SER A 9 5.36 1.18 4.81
C SER A 9 6.21 1.50 6.04
N GLY A 10 7.28 0.74 6.25
CA GLY A 10 8.27 0.94 7.30
C GLY A 10 8.95 2.32 7.24
N THR A 11 9.31 2.80 6.05
CA THR A 11 9.90 4.15 5.90
C THR A 11 8.92 5.23 6.33
N LEU A 12 7.66 5.14 5.87
CA LEU A 12 6.62 6.12 6.20
C LEU A 12 6.27 6.08 7.69
N MET A 13 6.19 4.90 8.30
CA MET A 13 5.91 4.76 9.74
C MET A 13 7.07 5.27 10.60
N LEU A 14 8.33 4.94 10.25
CA LEU A 14 9.51 5.49 10.94
C LEU A 14 9.51 7.02 10.91
N ARG A 15 9.25 7.61 9.75
CA ARG A 15 9.18 9.07 9.60
C ARG A 15 8.03 9.70 10.39
N ALA A 16 6.85 9.08 10.40
CA ALA A 16 5.74 9.53 11.22
C ALA A 16 6.05 9.47 12.73
N LEU A 17 6.89 8.51 13.15
CA LEU A 17 7.44 8.43 14.50
C LEU A 17 8.62 9.39 14.74
N GLY A 18 9.01 10.20 13.74
CA GLY A 18 10.13 11.12 13.78
C GLY A 18 11.50 10.43 13.87
N VAL A 19 11.63 9.25 13.25
CA VAL A 19 12.88 8.51 13.08
C VAL A 19 13.22 8.52 11.59
N GLU A 20 14.29 9.20 11.20
CA GLU A 20 14.73 9.18 9.80
C GLU A 20 15.57 7.92 9.53
N PRO A 21 15.22 7.09 8.54
CA PRO A 21 16.01 5.93 8.18
C PRO A 21 17.38 6.31 7.59
N VAL A 22 18.41 5.52 7.90
CA VAL A 22 19.75 5.65 7.28
C VAL A 22 19.87 4.87 5.97
N GLY A 23 18.85 4.08 5.62
CA GLY A 23 18.75 3.38 4.35
C GLY A 23 17.30 2.98 4.07
N VAL A 24 16.92 3.00 2.80
CA VAL A 24 15.54 2.78 2.36
C VAL A 24 15.45 1.83 1.18
N SER A 25 14.26 1.30 0.91
CA SER A 25 13.99 0.48 -0.27
C SER A 25 14.00 1.30 -1.56
N HIS A 26 14.18 0.64 -2.71
CA HIS A 26 14.11 1.27 -4.05
C HIS A 26 12.78 1.94 -4.38
N SER A 27 11.71 1.63 -3.64
CA SER A 27 10.37 2.18 -3.85
C SER A 27 9.97 3.21 -2.79
N CYS A 28 10.89 3.57 -1.89
CA CYS A 28 10.62 4.57 -0.86
C CYS A 28 10.84 5.99 -1.38
N PRO A 29 10.02 6.97 -0.95
CA PRO A 29 10.38 8.37 -1.08
C PRO A 29 11.74 8.64 -0.40
N ASN A 30 12.68 9.24 -1.14
CA ASN A 30 14.05 9.46 -0.67
C ASN A 30 14.51 10.93 -0.81
N PRO A 31 13.84 11.88 -0.14
CA PRO A 31 14.15 13.31 -0.26
C PRO A 31 15.55 13.68 0.23
N HIS A 32 16.11 12.89 1.16
CA HIS A 32 17.43 13.14 1.76
C HIS A 32 18.56 12.36 1.07
N GLY A 33 18.27 11.60 0.02
CA GLY A 33 19.27 10.85 -0.74
C GLY A 33 20.02 9.80 0.09
N VAL A 34 19.37 9.20 1.10
CA VAL A 34 20.00 8.13 1.89
C VAL A 34 20.20 6.88 1.02
N PRO A 35 21.17 6.00 1.34
CA PRO A 35 21.44 4.83 0.52
C PRO A 35 20.22 3.92 0.29
N VAL A 36 20.08 3.45 -0.95
CA VAL A 36 19.03 2.51 -1.35
C VAL A 36 19.53 1.07 -1.18
N VAL A 37 18.88 0.31 -0.31
CA VAL A 37 19.35 -1.01 0.15
C VAL A 37 18.65 -2.20 -0.51
N THR A 38 17.65 -1.97 -1.35
CA THR A 38 17.00 -3.02 -2.15
C THR A 38 16.91 -2.61 -3.61
N GLU A 39 16.59 -3.55 -4.47
CA GLU A 39 16.23 -3.28 -5.87
C GLU A 39 15.16 -4.23 -6.35
N GLY A 40 14.31 -3.75 -7.27
CA GLY A 40 13.36 -4.56 -8.00
C GLY A 40 14.01 -5.25 -9.19
N LEU A 41 13.60 -6.49 -9.44
CA LEU A 41 14.10 -7.32 -10.54
C LEU A 41 13.19 -7.27 -11.79
N ILE A 42 12.00 -6.70 -11.66
CA ILE A 42 11.09 -6.41 -12.77
C ILE A 42 11.40 -5.02 -13.34
N PRO A 43 11.55 -4.88 -14.68
CA PRO A 43 11.73 -3.59 -15.32
C PRO A 43 10.57 -2.61 -15.02
N LYS A 44 10.91 -1.33 -14.87
CA LYS A 44 9.91 -0.25 -14.73
C LYS A 44 9.26 0.06 -16.07
N GLY A 45 8.09 0.68 -16.04
CA GLY A 45 7.39 1.20 -17.23
C GLY A 45 6.72 0.14 -18.10
N LEU A 46 6.54 -1.08 -17.58
CA LEU A 46 5.80 -2.13 -18.26
C LEU A 46 4.28 -1.92 -18.11
N PRO A 47 3.46 -2.33 -19.09
CA PRO A 47 2.01 -2.38 -18.94
C PRO A 47 1.58 -3.30 -17.78
N GLN A 48 0.43 -3.00 -17.17
CA GLN A 48 -0.08 -3.73 -16.01
C GLN A 48 -0.19 -5.25 -16.24
N GLY A 49 -0.72 -5.68 -17.39
CA GLY A 49 -0.82 -7.10 -17.76
C GLY A 49 0.54 -7.79 -17.90
N GLU A 50 1.57 -7.09 -18.36
CA GLU A 50 2.92 -7.64 -18.46
C GLU A 50 3.59 -7.77 -17.09
N ILE A 51 3.39 -6.79 -16.21
CA ILE A 51 3.86 -6.86 -14.81
C ILE A 51 3.21 -8.05 -14.11
N ASP A 52 1.88 -8.19 -14.16
CA ASP A 52 1.16 -9.31 -13.53
C ASP A 52 1.67 -10.67 -14.04
N ARG A 53 1.88 -10.81 -15.36
CA ARG A 53 2.45 -12.04 -15.93
C ARG A 53 3.83 -12.34 -15.35
N ARG A 54 4.75 -11.37 -15.35
CA ARG A 54 6.13 -11.55 -14.87
C ARG A 54 6.17 -11.85 -13.37
N VAL A 55 5.35 -11.16 -12.57
CA VAL A 55 5.23 -11.41 -11.12
C VAL A 55 4.79 -12.84 -10.86
N ARG A 56 3.72 -13.29 -11.54
CA ARG A 56 3.21 -14.67 -11.39
C ARG A 56 4.21 -15.72 -11.82
N GLU A 57 4.86 -15.54 -12.96
CA GLU A 57 5.87 -16.48 -13.46
C GLU A 57 7.05 -16.59 -12.50
N ALA A 58 7.53 -15.48 -11.93
CA ALA A 58 8.58 -15.49 -10.93
C ALA A 58 8.14 -16.20 -9.65
N TYR A 59 6.96 -15.87 -9.12
CA TYR A 59 6.39 -16.48 -7.92
C TYR A 59 6.21 -18.00 -8.07
N GLN A 60 5.61 -18.47 -9.17
CA GLN A 60 5.44 -19.90 -9.46
C GLN A 60 6.76 -20.67 -9.55
N ARG A 61 7.83 -19.99 -9.95
CA ARG A 61 9.17 -20.56 -10.06
C ARG A 61 10.02 -20.38 -8.79
N GLY A 62 9.47 -19.75 -7.74
CA GLY A 62 10.20 -19.42 -6.52
C GLY A 62 11.36 -18.45 -6.75
N LEU A 63 11.30 -17.64 -7.81
CA LEU A 63 12.32 -16.64 -8.11
C LEU A 63 12.05 -15.36 -7.30
N PRO A 64 13.10 -14.70 -6.78
CA PRO A 64 12.94 -13.44 -6.07
C PRO A 64 12.45 -12.36 -7.03
N LEU A 65 11.58 -11.48 -6.53
CA LEU A 65 11.13 -10.26 -7.21
C LEU A 65 11.96 -9.04 -6.83
N TYR A 66 12.64 -9.14 -5.69
CA TYR A 66 13.44 -8.09 -5.09
C TYR A 66 14.71 -8.70 -4.52
N ARG A 67 15.76 -7.89 -4.43
CA ARG A 67 17.03 -8.28 -3.87
C ARG A 67 17.51 -7.27 -2.86
N ILE A 68 18.10 -7.75 -1.76
CA ILE A 68 18.81 -6.89 -0.80
C ILE A 68 20.24 -6.64 -1.31
N ARG A 69 20.65 -5.37 -1.31
CA ARG A 69 22.02 -4.95 -1.61
C ARG A 69 22.87 -5.13 -0.35
N GLY A 70 23.32 -6.36 -0.13
CA GLY A 70 23.97 -6.79 1.11
C GLY A 70 25.18 -5.94 1.53
N GLU A 71 26.04 -5.57 0.58
CA GLU A 71 27.22 -4.72 0.87
C GLU A 71 26.81 -3.32 1.36
N ILE A 72 25.80 -2.71 0.72
CA ILE A 72 25.26 -1.41 1.13
C ILE A 72 24.64 -1.55 2.52
N LEU A 73 23.79 -2.57 2.73
CA LEU A 73 23.17 -2.82 4.03
C LEU A 73 24.20 -3.02 5.14
N ALA A 74 25.27 -3.76 4.88
CA ALA A 74 26.34 -4.00 5.84
C ALA A 74 27.08 -2.70 6.20
N SER A 75 27.40 -1.85 5.22
CA SER A 75 28.02 -0.54 5.46
C SER A 75 27.18 0.41 6.32
N LEU A 76 25.87 0.18 6.36
CA LEU A 76 24.92 0.96 7.16
C LEU A 76 24.79 0.47 8.59
N GLU A 77 25.50 -0.57 9.02
CA GLU A 77 25.53 -1.07 10.41
C GLU A 77 24.19 -0.90 11.15
N PRO A 78 23.09 -1.49 10.64
CA PRO A 78 21.76 -1.21 11.14
C PRO A 78 21.60 -1.74 12.58
N GLU A 79 20.91 -0.97 13.41
CA GLU A 79 20.47 -1.40 14.75
C GLU A 79 19.03 -1.93 14.70
N LEU A 80 18.24 -1.43 13.74
CA LEU A 80 16.86 -1.80 13.47
C LEU A 80 16.67 -1.99 11.97
N LEU A 81 16.08 -3.12 11.58
CA LEU A 81 15.72 -3.45 10.22
C LEU A 81 14.21 -3.64 10.13
N VAL A 82 13.54 -2.84 9.30
CA VAL A 82 12.09 -2.92 9.11
C VAL A 82 11.78 -3.60 7.78
N THR A 83 10.92 -4.61 7.82
CA THR A 83 10.44 -5.37 6.66
C THR A 83 8.91 -5.49 6.70
N GLN A 84 8.30 -6.19 5.74
CA GLN A 84 6.88 -6.49 5.74
C GLN A 84 6.60 -7.97 5.47
N GLY A 85 5.50 -8.46 6.04
CA GLY A 85 4.96 -9.81 5.84
C GLY A 85 3.52 -9.81 5.30
N VAL A 86 3.08 -8.71 4.67
CA VAL A 86 1.69 -8.53 4.20
C VAL A 86 1.43 -9.18 2.84
N CYS A 87 2.33 -8.99 1.89
CA CYS A 87 2.20 -9.47 0.51
C CYS A 87 3.50 -10.14 0.07
N GLU A 88 3.42 -11.43 -0.29
CA GLU A 88 4.59 -12.24 -0.66
C GLU A 88 5.30 -11.78 -1.93
N VAL A 89 4.64 -10.95 -2.76
CA VAL A 89 5.17 -10.49 -4.05
C VAL A 89 5.49 -8.99 -4.08
N CYS A 90 5.29 -8.26 -2.97
CA CYS A 90 5.37 -6.79 -2.96
C CYS A 90 6.64 -6.23 -2.33
N ALA A 91 7.46 -7.05 -1.67
CA ALA A 91 8.76 -6.65 -1.14
C ALA A 91 9.73 -7.85 -1.03
N VAL A 92 10.93 -7.58 -0.53
CA VAL A 92 11.91 -8.61 -0.18
C VAL A 92 11.28 -9.66 0.75
N THR A 93 11.54 -10.93 0.46
CA THR A 93 10.94 -12.04 1.18
C THR A 93 11.64 -12.30 2.52
N PRO A 94 11.02 -13.04 3.45
CA PRO A 94 11.70 -13.51 4.66
C PRO A 94 13.00 -14.28 4.35
N GLY A 95 13.03 -15.01 3.23
CA GLY A 95 14.23 -15.72 2.76
C GLY A 95 15.37 -14.78 2.37
N GLU A 96 15.08 -13.69 1.66
CA GLU A 96 16.08 -12.65 1.33
C GLU A 96 16.63 -11.98 2.59
N VAL A 97 15.76 -11.65 3.54
CA VAL A 97 16.18 -11.08 4.84
C VAL A 97 17.07 -12.06 5.60
N ALA A 98 16.65 -13.32 5.70
CA ALA A 98 17.43 -14.36 6.37
C ALA A 98 18.80 -14.60 5.71
N GLY A 99 18.89 -14.47 4.38
CA GLY A 99 20.14 -14.54 3.63
C GLY A 99 21.05 -13.33 3.84
N ALA A 100 20.49 -12.14 4.09
CA ALA A 100 21.26 -10.92 4.30
C ALA A 100 21.79 -10.76 5.74
N LEU A 101 21.07 -11.24 6.76
CA LEU A 101 21.45 -11.07 8.18
C LEU A 101 22.85 -11.61 8.52
N PRO A 102 23.31 -12.77 8.02
CA PRO A 102 24.65 -13.29 8.30
C PRO A 102 25.79 -12.43 7.74
N LEU A 103 25.51 -11.53 6.80
CA LEU A 103 26.50 -10.63 6.20
C LEU A 103 26.78 -9.39 7.07
N LEU A 104 25.99 -9.19 8.13
CA LEU A 104 26.08 -8.02 9.00
C LEU A 104 27.03 -8.29 10.16
N ALA A 105 27.89 -7.32 10.49
CA ALA A 105 28.81 -7.42 11.61
C ALA A 105 28.09 -7.58 12.96
N GLN A 106 26.90 -7.00 13.09
CA GLN A 106 25.99 -7.16 14.22
C GLN A 106 24.59 -7.44 13.70
N ARG A 107 23.86 -8.31 14.40
CA ARG A 107 22.49 -8.65 14.02
C ARG A 107 21.53 -7.55 14.50
N PRO A 108 20.86 -6.81 13.59
CA PRO A 108 19.88 -5.80 13.99
C PRO A 108 18.67 -6.45 14.65
N LYS A 109 17.91 -5.64 15.39
CA LYS A 109 16.50 -5.96 15.66
C LYS A 109 15.75 -6.00 14.33
N VAL A 110 14.92 -7.01 14.11
CA VAL A 110 14.09 -7.10 12.91
C VAL A 110 12.64 -6.87 13.33
N VAL A 111 11.99 -5.88 12.73
CA VAL A 111 10.56 -5.61 12.87
C VAL A 111 9.90 -5.92 11.55
N GLU A 112 8.96 -6.84 11.57
CA GLU A 112 8.13 -7.20 10.43
C GLU A 112 6.74 -6.60 10.62
N LEU A 113 6.33 -5.76 9.67
CA LEU A 113 4.98 -5.19 9.62
C LEU A 113 4.06 -6.22 8.97
N THR A 114 3.01 -6.64 9.67
CA THR A 114 2.16 -7.78 9.25
C THR A 114 0.67 -7.43 9.22
N GLY A 115 0.32 -6.19 9.51
CA GLY A 115 -1.07 -5.80 9.61
C GLY A 115 -1.84 -5.95 8.30
N VAL A 116 -2.96 -6.67 8.39
CA VAL A 116 -3.90 -6.90 7.29
C VAL A 116 -5.28 -6.32 7.57
N ARG A 117 -5.51 -5.78 8.77
CA ARG A 117 -6.72 -5.07 9.19
C ARG A 117 -6.36 -3.67 9.68
N LEU A 118 -7.30 -2.74 9.64
CA LEU A 118 -7.09 -1.38 10.13
C LEU A 118 -6.68 -1.36 11.61
N GLY A 119 -7.22 -2.28 12.43
CA GLY A 119 -6.81 -2.41 13.83
C GLY A 119 -5.32 -2.76 13.99
N ASP A 120 -4.75 -3.48 13.04
CA ASP A 120 -3.36 -3.92 13.06
C ASP A 120 -2.40 -2.76 12.81
N LEU A 121 -2.83 -1.68 12.13
CA LEU A 121 -2.05 -0.45 11.98
C LEU A 121 -1.54 0.04 13.34
N PHE A 122 -2.43 0.06 14.33
CA PHE A 122 -2.08 0.54 15.66
C PHE A 122 -1.19 -0.46 16.41
N ALA A 123 -1.35 -1.77 16.15
CA ALA A 123 -0.47 -2.79 16.72
C ALA A 123 0.95 -2.66 16.17
N ASP A 124 1.10 -2.56 14.85
CA ASP A 124 2.36 -2.36 14.16
C ASP A 124 3.00 -1.02 14.57
N LEU A 125 2.21 0.04 14.70
CA LEU A 125 2.68 1.35 15.16
C LEU A 125 3.28 1.28 16.57
N ARG A 126 2.56 0.68 17.52
CA ARG A 126 3.07 0.51 18.89
C ARG A 126 4.31 -0.36 18.93
N HIS A 127 4.33 -1.45 18.15
CA HIS A 127 5.47 -2.36 18.09
C HIS A 127 6.72 -1.64 17.56
N LEU A 128 6.59 -0.98 16.41
CA LEU A 128 7.68 -0.24 15.79
C LEU A 128 8.17 0.91 16.68
N ALA A 129 7.26 1.66 17.31
CA ALA A 129 7.63 2.74 18.24
C ALA A 129 8.46 2.22 19.41
N ARG A 130 8.11 1.06 19.97
CA ARG A 130 8.88 0.43 21.04
C ARG A 130 10.26 -0.02 20.57
N GLU A 131 10.35 -0.71 19.43
CA GLU A 131 11.64 -1.16 18.95
C GLU A 131 12.56 -0.03 18.50
N ALA A 132 11.98 1.10 18.08
CA ALA A 132 12.68 2.33 17.77
C ALA A 132 13.00 3.21 18.99
N GLY A 133 12.50 2.87 20.19
CA GLY A 133 12.73 3.62 21.44
C GLY A 133 12.02 4.97 21.50
N VAL A 134 10.82 5.06 20.91
CA VAL A 134 10.04 6.30 20.70
C VAL A 134 8.57 6.12 21.09
N GLU A 135 8.30 5.31 22.11
CA GLU A 135 6.98 4.88 22.56
C GLU A 135 6.01 6.05 22.79
N GLU A 136 6.46 7.12 23.44
CA GLU A 136 5.62 8.30 23.70
C GLU A 136 5.21 9.02 22.39
N ARG A 137 6.09 9.03 21.37
CA ARG A 137 5.71 9.54 20.04
C ARG A 137 4.71 8.61 19.36
N GLY A 138 4.89 7.30 19.50
CA GLY A 138 3.93 6.30 19.01
C GLY A 138 2.54 6.43 19.63
N ARG A 139 2.45 6.63 20.95
CA ARG A 139 1.17 6.85 21.65
C ARG A 139 0.46 8.11 21.16
N ARG A 140 1.18 9.23 21.05
CA ARG A 140 0.61 10.49 20.55
C ARG A 140 0.07 10.35 19.13
N LEU A 141 0.83 9.71 18.24
CA LEU A 141 0.39 9.46 16.87
C LEU A 141 -0.83 8.53 16.82
N GLU A 142 -0.86 7.47 17.63
CA GLU A 142 -2.04 6.60 17.74
C GLU A 142 -3.28 7.39 18.19
N GLU A 143 -3.16 8.22 19.23
CA GLU A 143 -4.27 9.06 19.73
C GLU A 143 -4.76 10.03 18.65
N GLU A 144 -3.85 10.70 17.94
CA GLU A 144 -4.17 11.61 16.84
C GLU A 144 -4.97 10.91 15.74
N LEU A 145 -4.47 9.77 15.24
CA LEU A 145 -5.11 9.01 14.18
C LEU A 145 -6.49 8.48 14.60
N ARG A 146 -6.63 8.04 15.85
CA ARG A 146 -7.94 7.62 16.40
C ARG A 146 -8.92 8.77 16.50
N ASN A 147 -8.47 9.94 16.92
CA ASN A 147 -9.31 11.13 16.99
C ASN A 147 -9.76 11.56 15.58
N GLN A 148 -8.88 11.52 14.59
CA GLN A 148 -9.23 11.79 13.20
C GLN A 148 -10.28 10.80 12.66
N LEU A 149 -10.17 9.51 12.97
CA LEU A 149 -11.18 8.52 12.61
C LEU A 149 -12.52 8.74 13.34
N ALA A 150 -12.48 9.17 14.60
CA ALA A 150 -13.69 9.48 15.37
C ALA A 150 -14.45 10.71 14.84
N CYS A 151 -13.76 11.62 14.14
CA CYS A 151 -14.36 12.78 13.49
C CYS A 151 -15.04 12.46 12.16
N LEU A 152 -14.99 11.21 11.67
CA LEU A 152 -15.67 10.84 10.44
C LEU A 152 -17.18 11.06 10.56
N PRO A 153 -17.82 11.61 9.51
CA PRO A 153 -19.28 11.72 9.48
C PRO A 153 -19.92 10.33 9.60
N PRO A 154 -21.10 10.21 10.25
CA PRO A 154 -21.79 8.94 10.32
C PRO A 154 -22.08 8.39 8.91
N PRO A 155 -22.11 7.06 8.74
CA PRO A 155 -22.41 6.46 7.45
C PRO A 155 -23.82 6.87 6.98
N PRO A 156 -24.03 7.06 5.67
CA PRO A 156 -25.35 7.34 5.13
C PRO A 156 -26.32 6.19 5.39
N LYS A 157 -27.64 6.47 5.40
CA LYS A 157 -28.68 5.45 5.61
C LYS A 157 -28.63 4.35 4.55
N VAL A 158 -28.39 4.73 3.30
CA VAL A 158 -28.14 3.84 2.18
C VAL A 158 -26.67 3.96 1.85
N ARG A 159 -25.93 2.87 1.98
CA ARG A 159 -24.50 2.83 1.71
C ARG A 159 -24.30 2.58 0.21
N PRO A 160 -23.54 3.44 -0.50
CA PRO A 160 -23.20 3.16 -1.89
C PRO A 160 -22.43 1.84 -2.00
N ARG A 161 -22.75 1.05 -3.01
CA ARG A 161 -22.04 -0.20 -3.32
C ARG A 161 -20.72 0.12 -4.03
N VAL A 162 -19.60 -0.28 -3.44
CA VAL A 162 -18.25 0.14 -3.84
C VAL A 162 -17.41 -1.06 -4.29
N VAL A 163 -16.76 -0.90 -5.43
CA VAL A 163 -15.63 -1.73 -5.86
C VAL A 163 -14.35 -0.91 -5.76
N PHE A 164 -13.30 -1.53 -5.24
CA PHE A 164 -11.95 -0.96 -5.14
C PHE A 164 -11.01 -1.88 -5.94
N LEU A 165 -10.48 -1.37 -7.04
CA LEU A 165 -9.57 -2.09 -7.92
C LEU A 165 -8.13 -1.64 -7.65
N GLU A 166 -7.30 -2.61 -7.25
CA GLU A 166 -5.87 -2.40 -7.04
C GLU A 166 -5.05 -2.62 -8.32
N TRP A 167 -5.69 -3.12 -9.38
CA TRP A 167 -5.10 -3.38 -10.69
C TRP A 167 -6.23 -3.50 -11.73
N LEU A 168 -5.98 -3.19 -13.00
CA LEU A 168 -6.97 -3.31 -14.09
C LEU A 168 -6.77 -4.54 -14.99
N ASP A 169 -5.53 -4.89 -15.27
CA ASP A 169 -5.21 -5.97 -16.23
C ASP A 169 -4.26 -7.00 -15.60
N PRO A 170 -4.80 -8.14 -15.11
CA PRO A 170 -6.22 -8.43 -14.88
C PRO A 170 -6.75 -7.67 -13.66
N PRO A 171 -8.07 -7.57 -13.44
CA PRO A 171 -8.59 -6.83 -12.30
C PRO A 171 -8.33 -7.55 -10.97
N TYR A 172 -7.88 -6.78 -9.98
CA TYR A 172 -7.74 -7.23 -8.59
C TYR A 172 -8.63 -6.41 -7.67
N LEU A 173 -9.54 -7.08 -6.95
CA LEU A 173 -10.34 -6.49 -5.89
C LEU A 173 -9.47 -6.33 -4.63
N GLY A 174 -9.41 -5.11 -4.09
CA GLY A 174 -8.59 -4.78 -2.92
C GLY A 174 -8.97 -5.55 -1.65
N GLY A 175 -7.99 -6.20 -1.04
CA GLY A 175 -8.16 -6.97 0.19
C GLY A 175 -7.66 -6.23 1.43
N HIS A 176 -7.27 -7.02 2.43
CA HIS A 176 -6.66 -6.58 3.68
C HIS A 176 -7.54 -5.55 4.41
N TRP A 177 -7.04 -4.32 4.55
CA TRP A 177 -7.70 -3.23 5.27
C TRP A 177 -8.67 -2.43 4.37
N VAL A 178 -8.62 -2.60 3.05
CA VAL A 178 -9.48 -1.87 2.09
C VAL A 178 -10.98 -2.03 2.40
N PRO A 179 -11.52 -3.24 2.71
CA PRO A 179 -12.91 -3.40 3.10
C PRO A 179 -13.30 -2.54 4.32
N GLU A 180 -12.42 -2.44 5.31
CA GLU A 180 -12.64 -1.63 6.52
C GLU A 180 -12.57 -0.13 6.21
N MET A 181 -11.66 0.30 5.33
CA MET A 181 -11.59 1.69 4.88
C MET A 181 -12.90 2.11 4.22
N VAL A 182 -13.41 1.32 3.27
CA VAL A 182 -14.67 1.59 2.57
C VAL A 182 -15.84 1.60 3.55
N ALA A 183 -15.89 0.64 4.47
CA ALA A 183 -16.96 0.56 5.46
C ALA A 183 -17.00 1.76 6.41
N LEU A 184 -15.83 2.25 6.85
CA LEU A 184 -15.69 3.46 7.68
C LEU A 184 -16.01 4.74 6.92
N ALA A 185 -15.65 4.81 5.63
CA ALA A 185 -16.00 5.92 4.76
C ALA A 185 -17.52 6.01 4.51
N GLY A 186 -18.27 4.94 4.78
CA GLY A 186 -19.73 4.87 4.67
C GLY A 186 -20.23 4.09 3.45
N GLY A 187 -19.36 3.34 2.78
CA GLY A 187 -19.71 2.46 1.67
C GLY A 187 -20.06 1.03 2.10
N GLU A 188 -20.57 0.27 1.15
CA GLU A 188 -20.71 -1.18 1.19
C GLU A 188 -19.68 -1.78 0.23
N TYR A 189 -18.68 -2.47 0.76
CA TYR A 189 -17.61 -3.05 -0.06
C TYR A 189 -18.05 -4.38 -0.69
N LEU A 190 -17.83 -4.54 -2.00
CA LEU A 190 -18.26 -5.70 -2.78
C LEU A 190 -17.14 -6.73 -3.07
N GLY A 191 -16.00 -6.66 -2.40
CA GLY A 191 -14.86 -7.55 -2.63
C GLY A 191 -14.56 -8.52 -1.48
N PRO A 192 -13.28 -8.89 -1.27
CA PRO A 192 -12.85 -9.74 -0.16
C PRO A 192 -13.31 -9.25 1.22
N ALA A 193 -13.42 -10.16 2.17
CA ALA A 193 -13.74 -9.80 3.55
C ALA A 193 -12.55 -9.09 4.24
N PRO A 194 -12.78 -8.30 5.31
CA PRO A 194 -11.70 -7.70 6.09
C PRO A 194 -10.59 -8.70 6.46
N GLY A 195 -9.34 -8.36 6.16
CA GLY A 195 -8.16 -9.20 6.38
C GLY A 195 -7.90 -10.30 5.34
N GLU A 196 -8.80 -10.55 4.40
CA GLU A 196 -8.53 -11.47 3.28
C GLU A 196 -7.64 -10.79 2.23
N ALA A 197 -6.71 -11.52 1.63
CA ALA A 197 -5.85 -10.98 0.58
C ALA A 197 -6.63 -10.48 -0.65
N SER A 198 -6.03 -9.54 -1.37
CA SER A 198 -6.57 -9.02 -2.64
C SER A 198 -6.81 -10.15 -3.63
N ARG A 199 -7.92 -10.07 -4.37
CA ARG A 199 -8.40 -11.17 -5.21
C ARG A 199 -8.41 -10.77 -6.67
N ARG A 200 -7.65 -11.51 -7.48
CA ARG A 200 -7.79 -11.50 -8.93
C ARG A 200 -9.16 -12.02 -9.33
N VAL A 201 -9.86 -11.29 -10.18
CA VAL A 201 -11.17 -11.69 -10.72
C VAL A 201 -11.19 -11.58 -12.24
N PRO A 202 -11.94 -12.43 -12.95
CA PRO A 202 -12.27 -12.17 -14.35
C PRO A 202 -13.09 -10.87 -14.50
N PRO A 203 -12.84 -10.03 -15.52
CA PRO A 203 -13.62 -8.81 -15.78
C PRO A 203 -15.14 -8.99 -15.73
N GLU A 204 -15.63 -10.08 -16.32
CA GLU A 204 -17.04 -10.45 -16.42
C GLU A 204 -17.69 -10.86 -15.08
N THR A 205 -16.88 -11.07 -14.03
CA THR A 205 -17.35 -11.46 -12.69
C THR A 205 -17.33 -10.30 -11.69
N LEU A 206 -16.96 -9.09 -12.13
CA LEU A 206 -17.00 -7.94 -11.25
C LEU A 206 -18.44 -7.70 -10.76
N PRO A 207 -18.62 -7.43 -9.46
CA PRO A 207 -19.94 -7.22 -8.91
C PRO A 207 -20.50 -5.88 -9.36
N GLU A 208 -21.82 -5.78 -9.47
CA GLU A 208 -22.49 -4.53 -9.83
C GLU A 208 -22.25 -3.43 -8.79
N ALA A 209 -21.39 -2.46 -9.09
CA ALA A 209 -21.07 -1.34 -8.20
C ALA A 209 -21.71 -0.01 -8.64
N GLU A 210 -21.95 0.89 -7.68
CA GLU A 210 -22.33 2.28 -7.92
C GLU A 210 -21.11 3.21 -8.02
N VAL A 211 -20.04 2.85 -7.31
CA VAL A 211 -18.77 3.59 -7.25
C VAL A 211 -17.61 2.64 -7.49
N VAL A 212 -16.70 3.02 -8.37
CA VAL A 212 -15.47 2.28 -8.66
C VAL A 212 -14.27 3.15 -8.30
N LEU A 213 -13.39 2.63 -7.45
CA LEU A 213 -12.19 3.29 -6.99
C LEU A 213 -10.99 2.57 -7.59
N LEU A 214 -10.15 3.29 -8.32
CA LEU A 214 -8.94 2.77 -8.97
C LEU A 214 -7.72 3.29 -8.22
N SER A 215 -6.94 2.41 -7.59
CA SER A 215 -5.74 2.81 -6.86
C SER A 215 -4.67 1.74 -7.00
N PHE A 216 -3.65 2.02 -7.83
CA PHE A 216 -2.67 1.00 -8.22
C PHE A 216 -1.41 1.10 -7.38
N CYS A 217 -1.06 0.03 -6.67
CA CYS A 217 0.12 0.02 -5.81
C CYS A 217 1.38 0.48 -6.56
N GLY A 218 2.07 1.48 -6.02
CA GLY A 218 3.27 2.09 -6.58
C GLY A 218 3.03 3.23 -7.57
N TYR A 219 1.78 3.60 -7.87
CA TYR A 219 1.44 4.65 -8.83
C TYR A 219 1.05 5.94 -8.09
N SER A 220 1.64 7.04 -8.53
CA SER A 220 1.07 8.38 -8.30
C SER A 220 -0.25 8.56 -9.05
N LEU A 221 -1.01 9.60 -8.73
CA LEU A 221 -2.23 9.95 -9.47
C LEU A 221 -1.99 10.10 -10.99
N GLU A 222 -0.90 10.77 -11.38
CA GLU A 222 -0.53 10.97 -12.79
C GLU A 222 -0.22 9.65 -13.50
N GLU A 223 0.56 8.77 -12.88
CA GLU A 223 0.87 7.45 -13.43
C GLU A 223 -0.39 6.58 -13.52
N ALA A 224 -1.28 6.67 -12.53
CA ALA A 224 -2.55 5.94 -12.53
C ALA A 224 -3.45 6.43 -13.66
N GLU A 225 -3.58 7.75 -13.86
CA GLU A 225 -4.32 8.34 -14.97
C GLU A 225 -3.80 7.88 -16.33
N GLN A 226 -2.48 7.92 -16.53
CA GLN A 226 -1.86 7.47 -17.76
C GLN A 226 -2.14 5.98 -18.01
N ALA A 227 -2.08 5.15 -16.96
CA ALA A 227 -2.37 3.72 -17.06
C ALA A 227 -3.83 3.43 -17.40
N VAL A 228 -4.79 4.14 -16.79
CA VAL A 228 -6.21 4.02 -17.11
C VAL A 228 -6.45 4.46 -18.56
N THR A 229 -5.91 5.60 -18.98
CA THR A 229 -6.06 6.11 -20.34
C THR A 229 -5.55 5.11 -21.37
N SER A 230 -4.32 4.61 -21.20
CA SER A 230 -3.75 3.60 -22.09
C SER A 230 -4.52 2.28 -22.10
N TYR A 231 -5.11 1.89 -20.96
CA TYR A 231 -5.96 0.70 -20.88
C TYR A 231 -7.27 0.87 -21.65
N LEU A 232 -7.92 2.04 -21.55
CA LEU A 232 -9.15 2.36 -22.27
C LEU A 232 -8.90 2.50 -23.77
N ASP A 233 -7.84 3.21 -24.18
CA ASP A 233 -7.45 3.37 -25.59
C ASP A 233 -7.15 2.02 -26.27
N ALA A 234 -6.64 1.05 -25.50
CA ALA A 234 -6.39 -0.31 -25.96
C ALA A 234 -7.65 -1.19 -26.04
N GLY A 235 -8.83 -0.66 -25.69
CA GLY A 235 -10.09 -1.40 -25.65
C GLY A 235 -10.17 -2.40 -24.51
N GLY A 236 -9.60 -2.05 -23.34
CA GLY A 236 -9.58 -2.91 -22.17
C GLY A 236 -10.99 -3.41 -21.79
N PRO A 237 -11.14 -4.69 -21.37
CA PRO A 237 -12.45 -5.33 -21.18
C PRO A 237 -13.34 -4.71 -20.10
N LEU A 238 -12.82 -3.75 -19.31
CA LEU A 238 -13.56 -3.02 -18.30
C LEU A 238 -14.06 -1.65 -18.74
N ALA A 239 -13.80 -1.20 -19.98
CA ALA A 239 -14.15 0.15 -20.44
C ALA A 239 -15.61 0.51 -20.15
N SER A 240 -16.57 -0.28 -20.67
CA SER A 240 -18.00 -0.05 -20.43
C SER A 240 -18.36 -0.14 -18.94
N TYR A 241 -17.72 -1.05 -18.20
CA TYR A 241 -17.96 -1.17 -16.76
C TYR A 241 -17.57 0.12 -16.01
N LEU A 242 -16.44 0.73 -16.37
CA LEU A 242 -15.95 1.96 -15.73
C LEU A 242 -16.74 3.20 -16.16
N GLU A 243 -17.09 3.33 -17.44
CA GLU A 243 -17.81 4.49 -17.99
C GLU A 243 -19.25 4.63 -17.45
N GLU A 244 -19.93 3.52 -17.19
CA GLU A 244 -21.31 3.52 -16.71
C GLU A 244 -21.44 3.79 -15.20
N ARG A 245 -20.32 3.91 -14.48
CA ARG A 245 -20.27 4.01 -13.02
C ARG A 245 -19.54 5.27 -12.58
N ARG A 246 -19.76 5.68 -11.32
CA ARG A 246 -18.98 6.79 -10.74
C ARG A 246 -17.57 6.29 -10.44
N THR A 247 -16.68 6.46 -11.40
CA THR A 247 -15.31 5.95 -11.34
C THR A 247 -14.34 7.07 -10.95
N TYR A 248 -13.43 6.75 -10.01
CA TYR A 248 -12.41 7.67 -9.53
C TYR A 248 -11.03 7.00 -9.59
N ILE A 249 -10.07 7.73 -10.15
CA ILE A 249 -8.65 7.41 -10.14
C ILE A 249 -8.04 8.06 -8.90
N LEU A 250 -7.30 7.27 -8.11
CA LEU A 250 -6.75 7.67 -6.82
C LEU A 250 -5.22 7.57 -6.84
N ASP A 251 -4.56 8.53 -6.19
CA ASP A 251 -3.17 8.36 -5.79
C ASP A 251 -3.07 7.14 -4.85
N ALA A 252 -2.07 6.28 -5.07
CA ALA A 252 -1.97 5.04 -4.32
C ALA A 252 -1.45 5.24 -2.89
N ALA A 253 -0.80 6.36 -2.59
CA ALA A 253 -0.04 6.50 -1.36
C ALA A 253 -0.86 6.37 -0.06
N PRO A 254 -2.14 6.79 0.02
CA PRO A 254 -2.98 6.52 1.19
C PRO A 254 -3.48 5.07 1.30
N PHE A 255 -3.41 4.27 0.24
CA PHE A 255 -4.09 2.97 0.14
C PHE A 255 -3.14 1.78 0.02
N GLN A 256 -1.98 1.97 -0.62
CA GLN A 256 -1.04 0.90 -1.01
C GLN A 256 -0.30 0.23 0.16
N ALA A 257 -0.41 0.78 1.36
CA ALA A 257 0.25 0.26 2.55
C ALA A 257 -0.48 0.66 3.83
N LEU A 258 -0.52 -0.24 4.81
CA LEU A 258 -1.07 0.04 6.12
C LEU A 258 -0.14 0.98 6.91
N THR A 259 -0.37 2.29 6.76
CA THR A 259 0.39 3.34 7.44
C THR A 259 -0.55 4.41 7.99
N HIS A 260 -0.01 5.42 8.67
CA HIS A 260 -0.77 6.59 9.13
C HIS A 260 -1.59 7.27 8.02
N ARG A 261 -1.15 7.19 6.75
CA ARG A 261 -1.86 7.78 5.60
C ARG A 261 -3.19 7.10 5.27
N VAL A 262 -3.45 5.90 5.80
CA VAL A 262 -4.75 5.22 5.63
C VAL A 262 -5.88 6.06 6.22
N VAL A 263 -5.63 6.86 7.27
CA VAL A 263 -6.64 7.75 7.84
C VAL A 263 -7.01 8.88 6.85
N GLU A 264 -6.01 9.47 6.19
CA GLU A 264 -6.22 10.42 5.07
C GLU A 264 -7.04 9.75 3.95
N GLY A 265 -6.68 8.52 3.57
CA GLY A 265 -7.42 7.74 2.58
C GLY A 265 -8.89 7.52 2.97
N ILE A 266 -9.19 7.22 4.23
CA ILE A 266 -10.58 7.03 4.70
C ILE A 266 -11.38 8.34 4.61
N HIS A 267 -10.79 9.48 4.99
CA HIS A 267 -11.42 10.79 4.84
C HIS A 267 -11.69 11.13 3.36
N LEU A 268 -10.72 10.85 2.49
CA LEU A 268 -10.87 11.00 1.04
C LEU A 268 -12.05 10.18 0.50
N LEU A 269 -12.11 8.90 0.85
CA LEU A 269 -13.24 8.03 0.47
C LEU A 269 -14.56 8.53 1.04
N ALA A 270 -14.57 9.04 2.28
CA ALA A 270 -15.78 9.56 2.91
C ALA A 270 -16.37 10.74 2.13
N GLY A 271 -15.52 11.66 1.64
CA GLY A 271 -15.94 12.77 0.79
C GLY A 271 -16.47 12.29 -0.56
N ILE A 272 -15.74 11.39 -1.24
CA ILE A 272 -16.15 10.80 -2.54
C ILE A 272 -17.53 10.14 -2.45
N LEU A 273 -17.74 9.30 -1.44
CA LEU A 273 -18.99 8.56 -1.27
C LEU A 273 -20.19 9.47 -0.93
N ARG A 274 -19.94 10.68 -0.44
CA ARG A 274 -20.95 11.72 -0.18
C ARG A 274 -21.14 12.69 -1.35
N GLY A 275 -20.37 12.56 -2.42
CA GLY A 275 -20.41 13.48 -3.56
C GLY A 275 -19.83 14.86 -3.25
N GLU A 276 -18.94 14.95 -2.26
CA GLU A 276 -18.21 16.17 -1.94
C GLU A 276 -17.12 16.45 -2.98
N ALA A 277 -16.68 17.70 -3.06
CA ALA A 277 -15.57 18.07 -3.92
C ALA A 277 -14.29 17.36 -3.47
N ALA A 278 -13.67 16.64 -4.40
CA ALA A 278 -12.53 15.80 -4.12
C ALA A 278 -11.21 16.61 -4.28
N PRO A 279 -10.20 16.41 -3.42
CA PRO A 279 -8.93 17.14 -3.50
C PRO A 279 -8.16 16.73 -4.77
N GLY A 280 -7.94 17.68 -5.69
CA GLY A 280 -7.45 17.40 -7.03
C GLY A 280 -6.03 16.84 -7.14
N ASP A 281 -5.27 16.83 -6.04
CA ASP A 281 -3.93 16.25 -5.94
C ASP A 281 -3.92 14.76 -5.60
N LEU A 282 -5.02 14.20 -5.08
CA LEU A 282 -5.13 12.80 -4.67
C LEU A 282 -6.19 12.00 -5.45
N VAL A 283 -7.08 12.67 -6.17
CA VAL A 283 -8.18 12.02 -6.86
C VAL A 283 -8.61 12.76 -8.11
N LYS A 284 -8.99 11.98 -9.12
CA LYS A 284 -9.56 12.47 -10.38
C LYS A 284 -10.77 11.61 -10.76
N PRO A 285 -11.93 12.20 -11.10
CA PRO A 285 -13.01 11.45 -11.73
C PRO A 285 -12.57 10.96 -13.11
N LEU A 286 -12.98 9.74 -13.49
CA LEU A 286 -12.78 9.22 -14.84
C LEU A 286 -13.71 9.93 -15.84
#